data_AF-A0A534M2Y1-F1
#
_entry.id   AF-A0A534M2Y1-F1
#
_cell.length_a   1.000
_cell.length_b   1.000
_cell.length_c   1.000
_cell.angle_alpha   90.00
_cell.angle_beta   90.00
_cell.angle_gamma   90.00
#
_symmetry.space_group_name_H-M   'P 1'
#
loop_
_entity.id
_entity.type
_entity.pdbx_description
1 polymer ?
#
loop_
_entity_poly.entity_id
_entity_poly.type
_entity_poly.pdbx_seq_one_letter_code
_entity_poly.pdbx_strand_id
1 'polypeptide(L)'
;FADPWTTECAEAFKGHHNTGEVPNIDFVARENHFSDRESFINALCATPYWTVMVGFTPGLPWLYPLGVGNEEAIQAPKYNRPRTWTPDRAVGLGGAFLAIYSVRNPGGYQLLGRTTNPIYDARQRYPDFKENPVLLKPGDILRWRSVDRDGYDRVWAGIEDGTYRFPIRNVTFEPEGYLRDPPGYTKALMGGG
;
A
#
# COMPACT_ATOMS: atom_id res chain seq x y z
N PHE A 1 5.04 -4.96 7.31
CA PHE A 1 4.33 -4.06 8.24
C PHE A 1 5.25 -3.70 9.40
N ALA A 2 5.05 -2.53 10.02
CA ALA A 2 5.85 -2.07 11.18
C ALA A 2 7.37 -2.29 11.01
N ASP A 3 7.89 -1.97 9.82
CA ASP A 3 9.29 -2.21 9.50
C ASP A 3 10.20 -1.13 10.13
N PRO A 4 11.51 -1.38 10.26
CA PRO A 4 12.43 -0.43 10.88
C PRO A 4 12.44 0.96 10.22
N TRP A 5 12.33 1.05 8.90
CA TRP A 5 12.45 2.34 8.18
C TRP A 5 11.23 3.23 8.37
N THR A 6 10.03 2.66 8.27
CA THR A 6 8.82 3.45 8.53
C THR A 6 8.64 3.75 10.01
N THR A 7 9.09 2.86 10.90
CA THR A 7 9.10 3.09 12.36
C THR A 7 10.05 4.23 12.72
N GLU A 8 11.27 4.25 12.19
CA GLU A 8 12.23 5.35 12.38
C GLU A 8 11.64 6.69 11.92
N CYS A 9 11.00 6.70 10.75
CA CYS A 9 10.32 7.87 10.22
C CYS A 9 9.17 8.34 11.13
N ALA A 10 8.33 7.40 11.60
CA ALA A 10 7.22 7.72 12.49
C ALA A 10 7.72 8.33 13.80
N GLU A 11 8.76 7.75 14.42
CA GLU A 11 9.36 8.25 15.67
C GLU A 11 9.96 9.65 15.51
N ALA A 12 10.69 9.90 14.42
CA ALA A 12 11.30 11.20 14.13
C ALA A 12 10.24 12.33 14.03
N PHE A 13 9.00 12.00 13.69
CA PHE A 13 7.90 12.94 13.52
C PHE A 13 6.69 12.67 14.44
N LYS A 14 6.88 11.99 15.58
CA LYS A 14 5.76 11.68 16.47
C LYS A 14 5.01 12.92 16.98
N GLY A 15 5.71 14.04 17.18
CA GLY A 15 5.10 15.33 17.55
C GLY A 15 4.30 16.01 16.42
N HIS A 16 4.25 15.41 15.23
CA HIS A 16 3.40 15.83 14.12
C HIS A 16 2.16 14.94 13.96
N HIS A 17 2.17 13.75 14.57
CA HIS A 17 1.10 12.77 14.51
C HIS A 17 -0.14 13.24 15.29
N ASN A 18 -1.28 12.58 15.06
CA ASN A 18 -2.57 12.92 15.66
C ASN A 18 -2.56 12.79 17.20
N THR A 19 -2.02 11.67 17.69
CA THR A 19 -1.78 11.41 19.13
C THR A 19 -0.29 11.49 19.47
N GLY A 20 0.55 10.74 18.73
CA GLY A 20 2.00 10.66 18.93
C GLY A 20 2.40 9.67 20.02
N GLU A 21 1.43 8.92 20.55
CA GLU A 21 1.58 8.05 21.72
C GLU A 21 1.74 6.57 21.37
N VAL A 22 1.26 6.16 20.19
CA VAL A 22 1.32 4.78 19.72
C VAL A 22 1.84 4.70 18.29
N PRO A 23 2.42 3.56 17.88
CA PRO A 23 2.81 3.35 16.50
C PRO A 23 1.64 3.59 15.54
N ASN A 24 1.91 4.22 14.41
CA ASN A 24 0.90 4.54 13.40
C ASN A 24 -0.01 3.38 13.02
N ILE A 25 0.56 2.19 12.80
CA ILE A 25 -0.23 1.00 12.44
C ILE A 25 -1.24 0.63 13.54
N ASP A 26 -0.86 0.80 14.81
CA ASP A 26 -1.76 0.52 15.94
C ASP A 26 -2.80 1.62 16.11
N PHE A 27 -2.42 2.87 15.83
CA PHE A 27 -3.39 3.97 15.73
C PHE A 27 -4.46 3.65 14.69
N VAL A 28 -4.07 3.29 13.46
CA VAL A 28 -5.03 2.90 12.41
C VAL A 28 -5.88 1.69 12.83
N ALA A 29 -5.29 0.65 13.40
CA ALA A 29 -6.04 -0.52 13.86
C ALA A 29 -7.13 -0.14 14.88
N ARG A 30 -6.80 0.73 15.85
CA ARG A 30 -7.73 1.19 16.89
C ARG A 30 -8.84 2.08 16.34
N GLU A 31 -8.52 3.01 15.44
CA GLU A 31 -9.51 3.88 14.77
C GLU A 31 -10.56 3.07 13.99
N ASN A 32 -10.20 1.84 13.57
CA ASN A 32 -11.09 0.93 12.84
C ASN A 32 -11.58 -0.23 13.72
N HIS A 33 -11.49 -0.10 15.04
CA HIS A 33 -12.03 -1.05 16.02
C HIS A 33 -11.50 -2.49 15.92
N PHE A 34 -10.30 -2.69 15.36
CA PHE A 34 -9.63 -4.00 15.41
C PHE A 34 -9.11 -4.28 16.82
N SER A 35 -9.24 -5.54 17.26
CA SER A 35 -8.77 -5.99 18.58
C SER A 35 -7.26 -5.95 18.73
N ASP A 36 -6.55 -6.15 17.62
CA ASP A 36 -5.11 -6.27 17.57
C ASP A 36 -4.57 -5.94 16.17
N ARG A 37 -3.24 -5.84 16.08
CA ARG A 37 -2.55 -5.53 14.83
C ARG A 37 -2.69 -6.62 13.77
N GLU A 38 -2.78 -7.88 14.18
CA GLU A 38 -2.77 -9.01 13.25
C GLU A 38 -4.09 -9.09 12.48
N SER A 39 -5.22 -9.00 13.18
CA SER A 39 -6.57 -8.91 12.58
C SER A 39 -6.68 -7.74 11.61
N PHE A 40 -6.13 -6.57 11.96
CA PHE A 40 -6.02 -5.42 11.05
C PHE A 40 -5.22 -5.73 9.79
N ILE A 41 -4.01 -6.29 9.93
CA ILE A 41 -3.14 -6.64 8.79
C ILE A 41 -3.84 -7.64 7.88
N ASN A 42 -4.51 -8.65 8.45
CA ASN A 42 -5.25 -9.66 7.70
C ASN A 42 -6.41 -9.05 6.91
N ALA A 43 -7.20 -8.15 7.51
CA ALA A 43 -8.28 -7.45 6.83
C ALA A 43 -7.78 -6.57 5.67
N LEU A 44 -6.71 -5.80 5.90
CA LEU A 44 -6.08 -4.98 4.87
C LEU A 44 -5.51 -5.83 3.72
N CYS A 45 -4.90 -6.98 4.02
CA CYS A 45 -4.36 -7.87 3.00
C CYS A 45 -5.41 -8.70 2.25
N ALA A 46 -6.57 -8.94 2.87
CA ALA A 46 -7.71 -9.58 2.23
C ALA A 46 -8.40 -8.65 1.21
N THR A 47 -8.27 -7.34 1.39
CA THR A 47 -8.88 -6.33 0.53
C THR A 47 -8.01 -6.06 -0.71
N PRO A 48 -8.52 -6.22 -1.94
CA PRO A 48 -7.85 -5.71 -3.13
C PRO A 48 -8.08 -4.20 -3.26
N TYR A 49 -7.12 -3.49 -3.85
CA TYR A 49 -7.17 -2.05 -4.02
C TYR A 49 -7.04 -1.65 -5.48
N TRP A 50 -7.90 -0.74 -5.91
CA TRP A 50 -7.83 -0.12 -7.23
C TRP A 50 -6.84 1.05 -7.22
N THR A 51 -5.87 1.04 -8.14
CA THR A 51 -5.08 2.23 -8.50
C THR A 51 -5.96 3.25 -9.21
N VAL A 52 -6.51 4.22 -8.47
CA VAL A 52 -7.42 5.23 -9.01
C VAL A 52 -6.67 6.34 -9.76
N MET A 53 -5.45 6.66 -9.33
CA MET A 53 -4.57 7.61 -9.99
C MET A 53 -3.11 7.29 -9.69
N VAL A 54 -2.22 7.83 -10.51
CA VAL A 54 -0.76 7.79 -10.30
C VAL A 54 -0.24 9.21 -10.42
N GLY A 55 0.40 9.75 -9.38
CA GLY A 55 0.81 11.16 -9.36
C GLY A 55 1.24 11.65 -7.97
N PHE A 56 1.39 12.98 -7.79
CA PHE A 56 2.08 13.65 -6.66
C PHE A 56 3.60 13.52 -6.69
N THR A 57 4.12 12.29 -6.79
CA THR A 57 5.50 12.01 -7.20
C THR A 57 5.51 10.97 -8.32
N PRO A 58 6.59 10.84 -9.11
CA PRO A 58 6.65 9.86 -10.20
C PRO A 58 6.30 8.46 -9.72
N GLY A 59 5.25 7.87 -10.28
CA GLY A 59 4.83 6.51 -9.98
C GLY A 59 4.09 6.28 -8.66
N LEU A 60 3.82 7.29 -7.83
CA LEU A 60 3.07 7.10 -6.58
C LEU A 60 1.59 6.77 -6.87
N PRO A 61 1.09 5.57 -6.52
CA PRO A 61 -0.28 5.18 -6.74
C PRO A 61 -1.17 5.68 -5.59
N TRP A 62 -2.40 6.06 -5.92
CA TRP A 62 -3.47 6.22 -4.95
C TRP A 62 -4.37 5.01 -5.07
N LEU A 63 -4.50 4.28 -3.98
CA LEU A 63 -5.10 2.95 -3.91
C LEU A 63 -6.38 3.03 -3.08
N TYR A 64 -7.53 2.75 -3.70
CA TYR A 64 -8.83 2.75 -3.03
C TYR A 64 -9.35 1.31 -2.88
N PRO A 65 -9.93 0.92 -1.73
CA PRO A 65 -10.41 -0.45 -1.54
C PRO A 65 -11.50 -0.80 -2.56
N LEU A 66 -11.43 -2.01 -3.09
CA LEU A 66 -12.35 -2.53 -4.09
C LEU A 66 -13.28 -3.57 -3.44
N GLY A 67 -14.59 -3.48 -3.71
CA GLY A 67 -15.58 -4.43 -3.22
C GLY A 67 -15.99 -4.23 -1.75
N VAL A 68 -15.61 -3.12 -1.14
CA VAL A 68 -15.96 -2.73 0.24
C VAL A 68 -16.65 -1.37 0.21
N GLY A 69 -17.73 -1.21 0.98
CA GLY A 69 -18.43 0.07 1.07
C GLY A 69 -17.60 1.15 1.80
N ASN A 70 -17.90 2.43 1.55
CA ASN A 70 -17.15 3.53 2.17
C ASN A 70 -17.11 3.45 3.70
N GLU A 71 -18.22 3.07 4.34
CA GLU A 71 -18.32 2.99 5.81
C GLU A 71 -17.57 1.78 6.39
N GLU A 72 -17.35 0.74 5.59
CA GLU A 72 -16.65 -0.49 5.99
C GLU A 72 -15.15 -0.45 5.63
N ALA A 73 -14.75 0.50 4.78
CA ALA A 73 -13.36 0.68 4.39
C ALA A 73 -12.51 1.04 5.62
N ILE A 74 -11.30 0.49 5.67
CA ILE A 74 -10.29 0.90 6.67
C ILE A 74 -9.91 2.37 6.40
N GLN A 75 -10.05 3.22 7.41
CA GLN A 75 -9.79 4.66 7.30
C GLN A 75 -8.98 5.21 8.47
N ALA A 76 -8.15 6.22 8.21
CA ALA A 76 -7.52 6.99 9.28
C ALA A 76 -7.27 8.44 8.85
N PRO A 77 -7.29 9.42 9.77
CA PRO A 77 -6.90 10.77 9.43
C PRO A 77 -5.43 10.83 9.01
N LYS A 78 -5.09 11.85 8.22
CA LYS A 78 -3.68 12.22 7.99
C LYS A 78 -3.10 12.80 9.27
N TYR A 79 -1.77 12.86 9.35
CA TYR A 79 -1.06 13.60 10.41
C TYR A 79 -1.57 15.03 10.51
N ASN A 80 -1.59 15.57 11.73
CA ASN A 80 -1.91 16.98 11.98
C ASN A 80 -0.93 17.92 11.25
N ARG A 81 0.34 17.53 11.18
CA ARG A 81 1.36 18.21 10.35
C ARG A 81 2.09 17.19 9.49
N PRO A 82 2.33 17.44 8.19
CA PRO A 82 3.06 16.48 7.37
C PRO A 82 4.49 16.27 7.88
N ARG A 83 5.02 15.07 7.69
CA ARG A 83 6.45 14.77 7.85
C ARG A 83 7.23 15.45 6.74
N THR A 84 8.44 15.92 7.04
CA THR A 84 9.31 16.54 6.02
C THR A 84 10.03 15.50 5.15
N TRP A 85 10.07 14.23 5.59
CA TRP A 85 10.50 13.11 4.77
C TRP A 85 9.75 11.83 5.16
N THR A 86 9.61 10.93 4.19
CA THR A 86 9.06 9.57 4.29
C THR A 86 9.94 8.68 3.41
N PRO A 87 10.36 7.48 3.84
CA PRO A 87 11.24 6.64 3.03
C PRO A 87 10.52 6.15 1.76
N ASP A 88 11.29 5.86 0.71
CA ASP A 88 10.76 5.19 -0.47
C ASP A 88 10.17 3.84 -0.11
N ARG A 89 9.20 3.39 -0.91
CA ARG A 89 8.40 2.18 -0.74
C ARG A 89 7.58 2.11 0.55
N ALA A 90 7.56 3.17 1.36
CA ALA A 90 6.65 3.23 2.48
C ALA A 90 5.21 3.14 1.99
N VAL A 91 4.37 2.44 2.74
CA VAL A 91 2.94 2.30 2.52
C VAL A 91 2.25 3.15 3.58
N GLY A 92 1.49 4.14 3.13
CA GLY A 92 0.73 5.04 3.98
C GLY A 92 -0.77 4.90 3.78
N LEU A 93 -1.57 5.14 4.83
CA LEU A 93 -3.03 5.29 4.77
C LEU A 93 -3.47 6.72 5.15
N GLY A 94 -4.39 7.30 4.38
CA GLY A 94 -4.98 8.61 4.68
C GLY A 94 -6.38 8.75 4.10
N GLY A 95 -7.38 8.98 4.94
CA GLY A 95 -8.75 8.61 4.62
C GLY A 95 -8.83 7.11 4.33
N ALA A 96 -9.58 6.72 3.31
CA ALA A 96 -9.63 5.34 2.79
C ALA A 96 -8.55 5.02 1.75
N PHE A 97 -7.62 5.95 1.46
CA PHE A 97 -6.62 5.75 0.43
C PHE A 97 -5.33 5.19 1.00
N LEU A 98 -4.86 4.10 0.42
CA LEU A 98 -3.47 3.70 0.53
C LEU A 98 -2.62 4.43 -0.52
N ALA A 99 -1.35 4.65 -0.20
CA ALA A 99 -0.35 5.13 -1.14
C ALA A 99 0.97 4.42 -0.91
N ILE A 100 1.72 4.21 -1.99
CA ILE A 100 3.11 3.72 -1.92
C ILE A 100 4.02 4.88 -2.29
N TYR A 101 4.85 5.33 -1.35
CA TYR A 101 5.79 6.42 -1.58
C TYR A 101 6.87 5.97 -2.57
N SER A 102 6.84 6.47 -3.81
CA SER A 102 7.74 6.00 -4.87
C SER A 102 9.20 6.44 -4.71
N VAL A 103 9.41 7.56 -4.03
CA VAL A 103 10.70 8.18 -3.73
C VAL A 103 10.66 8.75 -2.31
N ARG A 104 11.82 9.08 -1.74
CA ARG A 104 11.86 9.79 -0.46
C ARG A 104 11.32 11.21 -0.62
N ASN A 105 10.23 11.54 0.07
CA ASN A 105 9.54 12.84 -0.04
C ASN A 105 8.73 13.18 1.24
N PRO A 106 8.25 14.43 1.41
CA PRO A 106 7.30 14.77 2.48
C PRO A 106 5.99 13.96 2.38
N GLY A 107 5.34 13.70 3.52
CA GLY A 107 4.12 12.90 3.54
C GLY A 107 3.31 13.03 4.83
N GLY A 108 1.98 12.97 4.70
CA GLY A 108 1.05 13.07 5.83
C GLY A 108 0.26 11.81 6.15
N TYR A 109 0.40 10.73 5.38
CA TYR A 109 -0.39 9.50 5.60
C TYR A 109 0.17 8.71 6.79
N GLN A 110 -0.68 7.93 7.46
CA GLN A 110 -0.29 7.02 8.53
C GLN A 110 0.57 5.88 8.00
N LEU A 111 1.78 5.70 8.53
CA LEU A 111 2.72 4.71 8.02
C LEU A 111 2.36 3.30 8.54
N LEU A 112 2.13 2.37 7.63
CA LEU A 112 1.76 0.99 7.97
C LEU A 112 2.95 0.02 7.85
N GLY A 113 3.85 0.31 6.93
CA GLY A 113 5.02 -0.51 6.65
C GLY A 113 5.66 -0.14 5.32
N ARG A 114 6.46 -1.04 4.77
CA ARG A 114 7.18 -0.84 3.50
C ARG A 114 6.97 -2.03 2.59
N THR A 115 6.75 -1.76 1.30
CA THR A 115 6.75 -2.83 0.28
C THR A 115 8.17 -3.20 -0.12
N THR A 116 8.40 -4.48 -0.42
CA THR A 116 9.67 -4.95 -1.02
C THR A 116 9.87 -4.35 -2.40
N ASN A 117 8.80 -4.38 -3.21
CA ASN A 117 8.86 -4.07 -4.63
C ASN A 117 9.00 -2.56 -4.84
N PRO A 118 10.00 -2.10 -5.60
CA PRO A 118 9.93 -0.75 -6.14
C PRO A 118 8.69 -0.62 -7.02
N ILE A 119 8.11 0.57 -7.06
CA ILE A 119 6.99 0.94 -7.94
C ILE A 119 7.40 1.98 -8.99
N TYR A 120 8.63 2.50 -8.86
CA TYR A 120 9.23 3.47 -9.74
C TYR A 120 10.73 3.20 -9.83
N ASP A 121 11.26 3.12 -11.04
CA ASP A 121 12.69 3.04 -11.30
C ASP A 121 13.07 3.85 -12.54
N ALA A 122 13.50 5.09 -12.32
CA ALA A 122 13.89 6.03 -13.37
C ALA A 122 14.99 5.50 -14.30
N ARG A 123 15.85 4.62 -13.78
CA ARG A 123 16.97 4.02 -14.53
C ARG A 123 16.59 2.70 -15.20
N GLN A 124 15.35 2.22 -15.01
CA GLN A 124 14.81 0.98 -15.57
C GLN A 124 15.80 -0.19 -15.43
N ARG A 125 16.40 -0.32 -14.24
CA ARG A 125 17.42 -1.32 -13.91
C ARG A 125 16.82 -2.71 -13.93
N TYR A 126 15.66 -2.88 -13.30
CA TYR A 126 15.04 -4.19 -13.10
C TYR A 126 14.20 -4.65 -14.30
N PRO A 127 14.03 -5.97 -14.50
CA PRO A 127 13.31 -6.52 -15.66
C PRO A 127 11.85 -6.04 -15.80
N ASP A 128 11.13 -5.84 -14.69
CA ASP A 128 9.73 -5.36 -14.69
C ASP A 128 9.58 -3.88 -15.10
N PHE A 129 10.68 -3.13 -15.23
CA PHE A 129 10.67 -1.70 -15.56
C PHE A 129 11.19 -1.39 -16.96
N LYS A 130 11.56 -2.39 -17.78
CA LYS A 130 12.21 -2.15 -19.07
C LYS A 130 11.35 -1.40 -20.08
N GLU A 131 10.03 -1.54 -20.00
CA GLU A 131 9.09 -0.83 -20.87
C GLU A 131 8.63 0.50 -20.29
N ASN A 132 8.53 0.60 -18.96
CA ASN A 132 8.03 1.79 -18.28
C ASN A 132 8.73 1.96 -16.92
N PRO A 133 9.26 3.16 -16.58
CA PRO A 133 9.84 3.41 -15.26
C PRO A 133 8.81 3.39 -14.13
N VAL A 134 7.52 3.41 -14.42
CA VAL A 134 6.42 3.34 -13.45
C VAL A 134 5.72 1.98 -13.56
N LEU A 135 5.59 1.28 -12.43
CA LEU A 135 5.04 -0.06 -12.39
C LEU A 135 3.52 -0.09 -12.55
N LEU A 136 2.82 0.74 -11.77
CA LEU A 136 1.35 0.73 -11.67
C LEU A 136 0.73 1.77 -12.60
N LYS A 137 -0.41 1.42 -13.19
CA LYS A 137 -1.23 2.29 -14.04
C LYS A 137 -2.60 2.50 -13.40
N PRO A 138 -3.27 3.64 -13.67
CA PRO A 138 -4.69 3.76 -13.33
C PRO A 138 -5.49 2.61 -13.93
N GLY A 139 -6.31 1.94 -13.11
CA GLY A 139 -7.00 0.70 -13.52
C GLY A 139 -6.41 -0.58 -12.93
N ASP A 140 -5.14 -0.58 -12.54
CA ASP A 140 -4.51 -1.76 -11.96
C ASP A 140 -5.09 -2.09 -10.59
N ILE A 141 -5.25 -3.38 -10.30
CA ILE A 141 -5.73 -3.89 -9.03
C ILE A 141 -4.56 -4.52 -8.27
N LEU A 142 -4.30 -4.03 -7.06
CA LEU A 142 -3.23 -4.47 -6.19
C LEU A 142 -3.78 -5.32 -5.04
N ARG A 143 -3.10 -6.43 -4.74
CA ARG A 143 -3.31 -7.21 -3.53
C ARG A 143 -2.05 -7.22 -2.69
N TRP A 144 -2.23 -7.11 -1.37
CA TRP A 144 -1.12 -7.17 -0.43
C TRP A 144 -0.87 -8.61 0.02
N ARG A 145 0.40 -8.93 0.21
CA ARG A 145 0.85 -10.12 0.92
C ARG A 145 1.75 -9.68 2.05
N SER A 146 1.36 -9.98 3.28
CA SER A 146 2.24 -9.77 4.43
C SER A 146 3.46 -10.69 4.32
N VAL A 147 4.63 -10.15 4.66
CA VAL A 147 5.89 -10.88 4.74
C VAL A 147 6.62 -10.47 6.01
N ASP A 148 7.40 -11.40 6.55
CA ASP A 148 8.35 -11.15 7.62
C ASP A 148 9.66 -10.54 7.07
N ARG A 149 10.64 -10.33 7.95
CA ARG A 149 11.96 -9.79 7.60
C ARG A 149 12.67 -10.66 6.57
N ASP A 150 12.73 -11.96 6.82
CA ASP A 150 13.44 -12.89 5.95
C ASP A 150 12.78 -12.98 4.57
N GLY A 151 11.44 -12.98 4.51
CA GLY A 151 10.67 -12.91 3.28
C GLY A 151 10.90 -11.61 2.52
N TYR A 152 10.99 -10.48 3.23
CA TYR A 152 11.37 -9.21 2.64
C TYR A 152 12.77 -9.27 2.01
N ASP A 153 13.76 -9.78 2.74
CA ASP A 153 15.15 -9.88 2.29
C ASP A 153 15.31 -10.78 1.09
N ARG A 154 14.65 -11.96 1.09
CA ARG A 154 14.66 -12.88 -0.05
C ARG A 154 14.09 -12.24 -1.31
N VAL A 155 12.94 -11.56 -1.21
CA VAL A 155 12.34 -10.88 -2.36
C VAL A 155 13.23 -9.73 -2.83
N TRP A 156 13.79 -8.95 -1.90
CA TRP A 156 14.67 -7.84 -2.25
C TRP A 156 15.94 -8.30 -2.97
N ALA A 157 16.62 -9.34 -2.47
CA ALA A 157 17.78 -9.93 -3.12
C ALA A 157 17.47 -10.39 -4.55
N GLY A 158 16.33 -11.07 -4.74
CA GLY A 158 15.87 -11.49 -6.06
C GLY A 158 15.52 -10.33 -7.01
N ILE A 159 15.11 -9.18 -6.48
CA ILE A 159 14.90 -7.98 -7.30
C ILE A 159 16.25 -7.40 -7.74
N GLU A 160 17.21 -7.33 -6.81
CA GLU A 160 18.54 -6.76 -7.07
C GLU A 160 19.36 -7.58 -8.07
N ASP A 161 19.26 -8.90 -8.02
CA ASP A 161 19.92 -9.80 -8.99
C ASP A 161 19.11 -10.03 -10.28
N GLY A 162 17.86 -9.55 -10.32
CA GLY A 162 16.97 -9.65 -11.48
C GLY A 162 16.27 -11.00 -11.65
N THR A 163 16.35 -11.92 -10.67
CA THR A 163 15.71 -13.23 -10.71
C THR A 163 14.24 -13.22 -10.27
N TYR A 164 13.83 -12.21 -9.51
CA TYR A 164 12.44 -12.04 -9.08
C TYR A 164 11.64 -11.25 -10.10
N ARG A 165 10.51 -11.83 -10.55
CA ARG A 165 9.50 -11.14 -11.36
C ARG A 165 8.27 -10.85 -10.53
N PHE A 166 7.71 -9.67 -10.72
CA PHE A 166 6.48 -9.30 -10.02
C PHE A 166 5.31 -10.17 -10.48
N PRO A 167 4.52 -10.74 -9.54
CA PRO A 167 3.37 -11.57 -9.90
C PRO A 167 2.25 -10.69 -10.45
N ILE A 168 2.22 -10.53 -11.77
CA ILE A 168 1.25 -9.72 -12.50
C ILE A 168 0.44 -10.65 -13.41
N ARG A 169 -0.88 -10.46 -13.41
CA ARG A 169 -1.79 -11.14 -14.34
C ARG A 169 -2.76 -10.14 -14.94
N ASN A 170 -3.10 -10.35 -16.20
CA ASN A 170 -4.14 -9.54 -16.86
C ASN A 170 -5.52 -10.03 -16.42
N VAL A 171 -6.41 -9.07 -16.18
CA VAL A 171 -7.83 -9.31 -15.88
C VAL A 171 -8.67 -8.33 -16.68
N THR A 172 -9.89 -8.73 -17.02
CA THR A 172 -10.91 -7.83 -17.57
C THR A 172 -11.80 -7.38 -16.42
N PHE A 173 -11.99 -6.06 -16.29
CA PHE A 173 -12.91 -5.48 -15.33
C PHE A 173 -14.14 -4.95 -16.05
N GLU A 174 -15.33 -5.33 -15.59
CA GLU A 174 -16.63 -4.97 -16.15
C GLU A 174 -17.38 -4.11 -15.13
N PRO A 175 -17.47 -2.78 -15.36
CA PRO A 175 -18.10 -1.86 -14.41
C PRO A 175 -19.54 -2.24 -14.04
N GLU A 176 -20.34 -2.67 -15.02
CA GLU A 176 -21.73 -3.06 -14.80
C GLU A 176 -21.86 -4.30 -13.91
N GLY A 177 -20.92 -5.25 -14.03
CA GLY A 177 -20.83 -6.42 -13.17
C GLY A 177 -20.48 -6.04 -11.74
N TYR A 178 -19.48 -5.16 -11.58
CA TYR A 178 -19.08 -4.65 -10.27
C TYR A 178 -20.19 -3.87 -9.57
N LEU A 179 -20.88 -2.97 -10.28
CA LEU A 179 -21.95 -2.15 -9.68
C LEU A 179 -23.16 -2.96 -9.20
N ARG A 180 -23.37 -4.17 -9.73
CA ARG A 180 -24.48 -5.05 -9.33
C ARG A 180 -24.22 -5.76 -8.00
N ASP A 181 -22.99 -6.21 -7.77
CA ASP A 181 -22.56 -6.92 -6.58
C ASP A 181 -21.06 -6.67 -6.36
N PRO A 182 -20.67 -5.52 -5.78
CA PRO A 182 -19.26 -5.18 -5.62
C PRO A 182 -18.46 -6.24 -4.86
N PRO A 183 -18.91 -6.73 -3.68
CA PRO A 183 -18.16 -7.74 -2.93
C PRO A 183 -18.03 -9.07 -3.68
N GLY A 184 -19.14 -9.57 -4.26
CA GLY A 184 -19.14 -10.84 -4.99
C GLY A 184 -18.34 -10.79 -6.29
N TYR A 185 -18.46 -9.68 -7.04
CA TYR A 185 -17.67 -9.44 -8.25
C TYR A 185 -16.18 -9.42 -7.95
N THR A 186 -15.77 -8.67 -6.92
CA THR A 186 -14.37 -8.59 -6.50
C THR A 186 -13.83 -9.96 -6.07
N LYS A 187 -14.61 -10.74 -5.30
CA LYS A 187 -14.22 -12.10 -4.92
C LYS A 187 -14.02 -13.01 -6.13
N ALA A 188 -14.92 -12.96 -7.11
CA ALA A 188 -14.80 -13.74 -8.34
C ALA A 188 -13.58 -13.31 -9.17
N LEU A 189 -13.35 -12.01 -9.32
CA LEU A 189 -12.22 -11.43 -10.05
C LEU A 189 -10.87 -11.88 -9.45
N MET A 190 -10.80 -12.03 -8.13
CA MET A 190 -9.60 -12.48 -7.42
C MET A 190 -9.33 -14.00 -7.54
N GLY A 191 -10.18 -14.75 -8.26
CA GLY A 191 -9.98 -16.19 -8.53
C GLY A 191 -10.51 -17.10 -7.42
N GLY A 192 -11.72 -16.81 -6.92
CA GLY A 192 -12.35 -17.41 -5.74
C GLY A 192 -11.98 -18.85 -5.40
N GLY A 193 -11.44 -19.01 -4.19
CA GLY A 193 -11.06 -20.25 -3.52
C GLY A 193 -9.97 -19.98 -2.49
#